data_AF-A0A7W0VFX9-F1
#
_entry.id   AF-A0A7W0VFX9-F1
#
_cell.length_a   1.000
_cell.length_b   1.000
_cell.length_c   1.000
_cell.angle_alpha   90.00
_cell.angle_beta   90.00
_cell.angle_gamma   90.00
#
_symmetry.space_group_name_H-M   'P 1'
#
loop_
_entity.id
_entity.type
_entity.pdbx_description
1 polymer ?
#
loop_
_entity_poly.entity_id
_entity_poly.type
_entity_poly.pdbx_seq_one_letter_code
_entity_poly.pdbx_strand_id
1 'polypeptide(L)'
;MADDRSVISVAVQALAERAVEATRTLTRGGEGIDEHQVVVERVAYAATEARVIAELARAPEPMAAAARVAAAELAAAIPYRLAPIAPLLGLHDLAYDAQTTAAIAAGIAPVAVEEIGATAMAAEGRLLWPLDEILTEVRANVRAFAEREIIPHAERIHHHDELVPERFISEMAKLGYFGLAIPEKYGGHELGNLAMILTTEELSRGSLAAAGSLITRPEILAKALIAGGTEEQKQHWLPRLASGEVMAAISVTEPNVGSDVASVACSAHAADGGYTITGAKAWCTFAGRADVIALLARTDPDLSKGARGLTLFIVDKPRFDGHEFTATQPGGGTLTGKADRTPGYRGMHSFTLSFDTWFVPGAQLVGGAEGLGRGFALQMAGFAAGRLQTGGRACGLTAAALEHTSRYVAERKQFGRAIGEYGLTRYHLGRMASRLTAARAITYAAATAMDADERRASPLAAMAKLFACDVAVEVTQLGQLLHGGWGYAEEYPISRYVADAQVLPIFEGVKPILTLKVIGRSLLSR
;
A
#
# COMPACT_ATOMS: atom_id res chain seq x y z
N MET A 1 -31.34 -17.82 12.63
CA MET A 1 -30.03 -18.49 12.51
C MET A 1 -29.00 -17.39 12.39
N ALA A 2 -27.92 -17.44 13.17
CA ALA A 2 -26.87 -16.43 13.08
C ALA A 2 -26.19 -16.52 11.70
N ASP A 3 -25.84 -15.36 11.10
CA ASP A 3 -25.02 -15.32 9.89
C ASP A 3 -23.68 -16.01 10.17
N ASP A 4 -23.32 -17.02 9.35
CA ASP A 4 -22.08 -17.79 9.46
C ASP A 4 -20.85 -16.88 9.60
N ARG A 5 -20.84 -15.72 8.92
CA ARG A 5 -19.74 -14.76 9.01
C ARG A 5 -19.61 -14.17 10.42
N SER A 6 -20.74 -13.88 11.07
CA SER A 6 -20.76 -13.35 12.43
C SER A 6 -20.32 -14.41 13.43
N VAL A 7 -20.76 -15.67 13.25
CA VAL A 7 -20.32 -16.81 14.08
C VAL A 7 -18.80 -16.97 13.99
N ILE A 8 -18.27 -17.04 12.77
CA ILE A 8 -16.83 -17.14 12.53
C ILE A 8 -16.09 -15.95 13.14
N SER A 9 -16.57 -14.72 12.92
CA SER A 9 -15.94 -13.50 13.43
C SER A 9 -15.77 -13.50 14.95
N VAL A 10 -16.79 -13.91 15.71
CA VAL A 10 -16.73 -13.95 17.17
C VAL A 10 -15.68 -14.96 17.64
N ALA A 11 -15.70 -16.17 17.07
CA ALA A 11 -14.78 -17.24 17.47
C ALA A 11 -13.31 -16.91 17.17
N VAL A 12 -13.03 -16.35 15.98
CA VAL A 12 -11.64 -16.01 15.59
C VAL A 12 -11.09 -14.83 16.39
N GLN A 13 -11.93 -13.86 16.74
CA GLN A 13 -11.53 -12.73 17.59
C GLN A 13 -11.11 -13.23 18.97
N ALA A 14 -11.92 -14.07 19.60
CA ALA A 14 -11.60 -14.65 20.91
C ALA A 14 -10.27 -15.41 20.90
N LEU A 15 -9.99 -16.19 19.84
CA LEU A 15 -8.72 -16.91 19.71
C LEU A 15 -7.53 -15.95 19.50
N ALA A 16 -7.68 -14.95 18.63
CA ALA A 16 -6.63 -13.97 18.36
C ALA A 16 -6.32 -13.12 19.61
N GLU A 17 -7.33 -12.71 20.37
CA GLU A 17 -7.17 -11.95 21.61
C GLU A 17 -6.40 -12.74 22.67
N ARG A 18 -6.72 -14.03 22.86
CA ARG A 18 -5.96 -14.93 23.75
C ARG A 18 -4.49 -15.02 23.33
N ALA A 19 -4.22 -15.13 22.03
CA ALA A 19 -2.85 -15.19 21.51
C ALA A 19 -2.10 -13.87 21.71
N VAL A 20 -2.77 -12.72 21.51
CA VAL A 20 -2.21 -11.39 21.76
C VAL A 20 -1.89 -11.21 23.24
N GLU A 21 -2.79 -11.60 24.15
CA GLU A 21 -2.57 -11.49 25.60
C GLU A 21 -1.39 -12.34 26.08
N ALA A 22 -1.33 -13.60 25.65
CA ALA A 22 -0.23 -14.48 25.98
C ALA A 22 1.10 -13.92 25.44
N THR A 23 1.09 -13.37 24.22
CA THR A 23 2.28 -12.75 23.62
C THR A 23 2.67 -11.46 24.34
N ARG A 24 1.71 -10.67 24.83
CA ARG A 24 1.97 -9.46 25.63
C ARG A 24 2.72 -9.83 26.90
N THR A 25 2.27 -10.88 27.58
CA THR A 25 2.94 -11.41 28.77
C THR A 25 4.36 -11.90 28.45
N LEU A 26 4.51 -12.73 27.42
CA LEU A 26 5.82 -13.24 26.97
C LEU A 26 6.81 -12.12 26.66
N THR A 27 6.34 -11.08 25.99
CA THR A 27 7.15 -9.94 25.54
C THR A 27 7.23 -8.80 26.55
N ARG A 28 6.75 -8.96 27.79
CA ARG A 28 6.76 -7.90 28.82
C ARG A 28 6.17 -6.57 28.30
N GLY A 29 4.95 -6.62 27.76
CA GLY A 29 4.31 -5.42 27.19
C GLY A 29 4.93 -4.94 25.88
N GLY A 30 5.54 -5.85 25.12
CA GLY A 30 6.17 -5.56 23.83
C GLY A 30 7.61 -5.03 23.90
N GLU A 31 8.23 -4.97 25.09
CA GLU A 31 9.68 -4.70 25.22
C GLU A 31 10.51 -5.84 24.61
N GLY A 32 10.05 -7.08 24.77
CA GLY A 32 10.69 -8.29 24.32
C GLY A 32 10.40 -8.69 22.86
N ILE A 33 9.98 -7.76 21.99
CA ILE A 33 9.59 -8.09 20.61
C ILE A 33 10.77 -8.63 19.81
N ASP A 34 11.98 -8.12 20.04
CA ASP A 34 13.16 -8.51 19.27
C ASP A 34 13.68 -9.90 19.67
N GLU A 35 13.42 -10.36 20.89
CA GLU A 35 13.73 -11.71 21.36
C GLU A 35 12.70 -12.75 20.90
N HIS A 36 11.49 -12.31 20.53
CA HIS A 36 10.34 -13.18 20.21
C HIS A 36 9.74 -12.93 18.82
N GLN A 37 10.55 -12.48 17.85
CA GLN A 37 10.08 -12.02 16.54
C GLN A 37 9.14 -13.00 15.83
N VAL A 38 9.47 -14.30 15.79
CA VAL A 38 8.62 -15.31 15.11
C VAL A 38 7.25 -15.46 15.77
N VAL A 39 7.19 -15.37 17.11
CA VAL A 39 5.93 -15.42 17.85
C VAL A 39 5.10 -14.18 17.55
N VAL A 40 5.73 -13.00 17.63
CA VAL A 40 5.08 -11.71 17.38
C VAL A 40 4.57 -11.63 15.94
N GLU A 41 5.34 -12.08 14.95
CA GLU A 41 4.92 -12.08 13.55
C GLU A 41 3.68 -12.96 13.34
N ARG A 42 3.68 -14.19 13.85
CA ARG A 42 2.53 -15.11 13.70
C ARG A 42 1.28 -14.58 14.37
N VAL A 43 1.42 -13.96 15.55
CA VAL A 43 0.31 -13.35 16.30
C VAL A 43 -0.20 -12.09 15.61
N ALA A 44 0.70 -11.24 15.07
CA ALA A 44 0.33 -10.07 14.28
C ALA A 44 -0.47 -10.48 13.02
N TYR A 45 -0.08 -11.57 12.36
CA TYR A 45 -0.84 -12.14 11.25
C TYR A 45 -2.21 -12.66 11.68
N ALA A 46 -2.29 -13.47 12.74
CA ALA A 46 -3.56 -13.99 13.24
C ALA A 46 -4.53 -12.87 13.64
N ALA A 47 -4.03 -11.82 14.30
CA ALA A 47 -4.80 -10.64 14.66
C ALA A 47 -5.24 -9.83 13.41
N THR A 48 -4.39 -9.74 12.40
CA THR A 48 -4.75 -9.10 11.11
C THR A 48 -5.86 -9.90 10.42
N GLU A 49 -5.73 -11.22 10.30
CA GLU A 49 -6.75 -12.09 9.69
C GLU A 49 -8.08 -12.03 10.45
N ALA A 50 -8.05 -12.07 11.79
CA ALA A 50 -9.24 -11.88 12.62
C ALA A 50 -9.89 -10.51 12.40
N ARG A 51 -9.08 -9.46 12.21
CA ARG A 51 -9.61 -8.13 11.86
C ARG A 51 -10.24 -8.11 10.47
N VAL A 52 -9.64 -8.73 9.47
CA VAL A 52 -10.25 -8.87 8.12
C VAL A 52 -11.60 -9.56 8.22
N ILE A 53 -11.69 -10.67 8.96
CA ILE A 53 -12.94 -11.42 9.16
C ILE A 53 -14.03 -10.53 9.80
N ALA A 54 -13.66 -9.68 10.75
CA ALA A 54 -14.57 -8.72 11.38
C ALA A 54 -15.13 -7.66 10.40
N GLU A 55 -14.35 -7.29 9.38
CA GLU A 55 -14.83 -6.42 8.30
C GLU A 55 -15.71 -7.20 7.30
N LEU A 56 -15.35 -8.45 6.99
CA LEU A 56 -16.13 -9.33 6.11
C LEU A 56 -17.53 -9.67 6.66
N ALA A 57 -17.67 -9.75 7.99
CA ALA A 57 -18.96 -9.93 8.65
C ALA A 57 -19.93 -8.75 8.38
N ARG A 58 -19.40 -7.58 8.01
CA ARG A 58 -20.16 -6.38 7.62
C ARG A 58 -20.21 -6.16 6.11
N ALA A 59 -19.67 -7.08 5.31
CA ALA A 59 -19.67 -6.94 3.86
C ALA A 59 -21.12 -6.90 3.32
N PRO A 60 -21.41 -6.01 2.36
CA PRO A 60 -22.75 -5.83 1.81
C PRO A 60 -23.20 -7.07 1.01
N GLU A 61 -24.51 -7.22 0.82
CA GLU A 61 -25.13 -8.41 0.19
C GLU A 61 -24.48 -8.86 -1.14
N PRO A 62 -24.17 -7.97 -2.10
CA PRO A 62 -23.49 -8.39 -3.34
C PRO A 62 -22.13 -9.07 -3.11
N MET A 63 -21.46 -8.76 -1.99
CA MET A 63 -20.18 -9.34 -1.60
C MET A 63 -20.32 -10.48 -0.58
N ALA A 64 -21.51 -10.74 -0.04
CA ALA A 64 -21.71 -11.62 1.12
C ALA A 64 -21.23 -13.06 0.86
N ALA A 65 -21.48 -13.60 -0.32
CA ALA A 65 -21.05 -14.95 -0.67
C ALA A 65 -19.51 -15.08 -0.74
N ALA A 66 -18.85 -14.15 -1.44
CA ALA A 66 -17.38 -14.11 -1.52
C ALA A 66 -16.74 -13.83 -0.14
N ALA A 67 -17.39 -12.99 0.66
CA ALA A 67 -16.99 -12.66 2.02
C ALA A 67 -17.09 -13.86 2.97
N ARG A 68 -18.14 -14.69 2.84
CA ARG A 68 -18.29 -15.94 3.60
C ARG A 68 -17.16 -16.92 3.30
N VAL A 69 -16.86 -17.14 2.02
CA VAL A 69 -15.73 -18.00 1.60
C VAL A 69 -14.41 -17.46 2.16
N ALA A 70 -14.15 -16.16 1.99
CA ALA A 70 -12.93 -15.54 2.49
C ALA A 70 -12.80 -15.65 4.02
N ALA A 71 -13.89 -15.40 4.75
CA ALA A 71 -13.91 -15.50 6.21
C ALA A 71 -13.60 -16.93 6.67
N ALA A 72 -14.20 -17.92 6.01
CA ALA A 72 -13.98 -19.33 6.32
C ALA A 72 -12.54 -19.79 6.01
N GLU A 73 -11.97 -19.40 4.86
CA GLU A 73 -10.57 -19.72 4.53
C GLU A 73 -9.59 -19.13 5.55
N LEU A 74 -9.78 -17.86 5.92
CA LEU A 74 -8.92 -17.18 6.88
C LEU A 74 -9.06 -17.79 8.28
N ALA A 75 -10.29 -18.08 8.71
CA ALA A 75 -10.54 -18.74 9.98
C ALA A 75 -9.87 -20.12 10.07
N ALA A 76 -9.95 -20.92 9.00
CA ALA A 76 -9.28 -22.22 8.96
C ALA A 76 -7.74 -22.12 9.08
N ALA A 77 -7.14 -21.00 8.64
CA ALA A 77 -5.69 -20.80 8.68
C ALA A 77 -5.16 -20.37 10.06
N ILE A 78 -5.97 -19.68 10.88
CA ILE A 78 -5.51 -19.11 12.16
C ILE A 78 -5.00 -20.18 13.15
N PRO A 79 -5.73 -21.28 13.43
CA PRO A 79 -5.22 -22.32 14.33
C PRO A 79 -3.92 -22.94 13.83
N TYR A 80 -3.82 -23.19 12.52
CA TYR A 80 -2.60 -23.72 11.90
C TYR A 80 -1.41 -22.75 12.06
N ARG A 81 -1.66 -21.45 11.92
CA ARG A 81 -0.65 -20.41 12.10
C ARG A 81 -0.14 -20.34 13.54
N LEU A 82 -1.04 -20.49 14.52
CA LEU A 82 -0.72 -20.40 15.94
C LEU A 82 -0.17 -21.72 16.52
N ALA A 83 -0.51 -22.88 15.96
CA ALA A 83 -0.13 -24.18 16.51
C ALA A 83 1.38 -24.33 16.80
N PRO A 84 2.32 -23.88 15.95
CA PRO A 84 3.75 -24.02 16.24
C PRO A 84 4.26 -23.17 17.41
N ILE A 85 3.53 -22.13 17.82
CA ILE A 85 3.90 -21.23 18.92
C ILE A 85 3.00 -21.40 20.15
N ALA A 86 1.95 -22.20 20.04
CA ALA A 86 0.97 -22.41 21.11
C ALA A 86 1.59 -22.90 22.43
N PRO A 87 2.56 -23.85 22.45
CA PRO A 87 3.22 -24.26 23.69
C PRO A 87 3.99 -23.11 24.37
N LEU A 88 4.60 -22.21 23.60
CA LEU A 88 5.33 -21.05 24.13
C LEU A 88 4.40 -20.02 24.77
N LEU A 89 3.15 -19.99 24.30
CA LEU A 89 2.11 -19.07 24.76
C LEU A 89 1.18 -19.70 25.82
N GLY A 90 1.39 -20.97 26.19
CA GLY A 90 0.47 -21.68 27.09
C GLY A 90 -0.94 -21.87 26.51
N LEU A 91 -1.08 -21.87 25.18
CA LEU A 91 -2.35 -22.09 24.49
C LEU A 91 -2.54 -23.59 24.25
N HIS A 92 -3.46 -24.21 24.98
CA HIS A 92 -3.71 -25.65 24.90
C HIS A 92 -4.84 -26.03 23.94
N ASP A 93 -5.81 -25.13 23.73
CA ASP A 93 -6.94 -25.33 22.84
C ASP A 93 -7.05 -24.18 21.82
N LEU A 94 -6.88 -24.55 20.57
CA LEU A 94 -7.00 -23.69 19.38
C LEU A 94 -8.19 -24.10 18.50
N ALA A 95 -8.91 -25.16 18.87
CA ALA A 95 -10.04 -25.65 18.09
C ALA A 95 -11.22 -24.69 18.23
N TYR A 96 -12.03 -24.62 17.18
CA TYR A 96 -13.29 -23.91 17.22
C TYR A 96 -14.41 -24.85 17.70
N ASP A 97 -15.49 -24.26 18.21
CA ASP A 97 -16.68 -25.02 18.55
C ASP A 97 -17.33 -25.67 17.30
N ALA A 98 -18.28 -26.57 17.54
CA ALA A 98 -18.93 -27.33 16.46
C ALA A 98 -19.68 -26.42 15.47
N GLN A 99 -20.27 -25.32 15.95
CA GLN A 99 -21.04 -24.40 15.11
C GLN A 99 -20.11 -23.63 14.16
N THR A 100 -19.02 -23.09 14.69
CA THR A 100 -17.98 -22.38 13.94
C THR A 100 -17.28 -23.33 12.96
N THR A 101 -16.98 -24.55 13.40
CA THR A 101 -16.40 -25.58 12.52
C THR A 101 -17.31 -25.91 11.35
N ALA A 102 -18.62 -26.04 11.59
CA ALA A 102 -19.61 -26.25 10.53
C ALA A 102 -19.71 -25.05 9.57
N ALA A 103 -19.71 -23.82 10.09
CA ALA A 103 -19.72 -22.60 9.28
C ALA A 103 -18.46 -22.48 8.41
N ILE A 104 -17.28 -22.80 8.96
CA ILE A 104 -16.02 -22.84 8.21
C ILE A 104 -16.10 -23.90 7.10
N ALA A 105 -16.51 -25.13 7.43
CA ALA A 105 -16.63 -26.22 6.47
C ALA A 105 -17.59 -25.90 5.32
N ALA A 106 -18.73 -25.27 5.61
CA ALA A 106 -19.67 -24.81 4.60
C ALA A 106 -19.08 -23.71 3.70
N GLY A 107 -18.34 -22.77 4.29
CA GLY A 107 -17.72 -21.67 3.54
C GLY A 107 -16.58 -22.09 2.62
N ILE A 108 -15.79 -23.10 2.99
CA ILE A 108 -14.67 -23.61 2.16
C ILE A 108 -15.05 -24.82 1.28
N ALA A 109 -16.31 -25.23 1.29
CA ALA A 109 -16.78 -26.32 0.45
C ALA A 109 -16.46 -26.04 -1.03
N PRO A 110 -15.89 -26.99 -1.79
CA PRO A 110 -15.47 -26.73 -3.17
C PRO A 110 -16.56 -26.13 -4.04
N VAL A 111 -17.81 -26.60 -3.90
CA VAL A 111 -18.97 -26.07 -4.63
C VAL A 111 -19.23 -24.59 -4.35
N ALA A 112 -19.11 -24.15 -3.08
CA ALA A 112 -19.33 -22.76 -2.71
C ALA A 112 -18.25 -21.86 -3.33
N VAL A 113 -16.99 -22.30 -3.35
CA VAL A 113 -15.88 -21.56 -3.97
C VAL A 113 -16.02 -21.54 -5.50
N GLU A 114 -16.40 -22.66 -6.11
CA GLU A 114 -16.66 -22.76 -7.56
C GLU A 114 -17.79 -21.83 -8.01
N GLU A 115 -18.86 -21.67 -7.22
CA GLU A 115 -19.96 -20.74 -7.50
C GLU A 115 -19.50 -19.28 -7.50
N ILE A 116 -18.61 -18.89 -6.58
CA ILE A 116 -17.95 -17.57 -6.62
C ILE A 116 -17.13 -17.43 -7.89
N GLY A 117 -16.37 -18.46 -8.26
CA GLY A 117 -15.59 -18.47 -9.50
C GLY A 117 -16.44 -18.33 -10.76
N ALA A 118 -17.58 -19.03 -10.82
CA ALA A 118 -18.53 -18.91 -11.92
C ALA A 118 -19.13 -17.49 -12.00
N THR A 119 -19.49 -16.92 -10.85
CA THR A 119 -20.01 -15.55 -10.75
C THR A 119 -18.97 -14.52 -11.19
N ALA A 120 -17.74 -14.66 -10.71
CA ALA A 120 -16.63 -13.80 -11.10
C ALA A 120 -16.36 -13.91 -12.60
N MET A 121 -16.31 -15.12 -13.16
CA MET A 121 -16.11 -15.33 -14.60
C MET A 121 -17.24 -14.68 -15.43
N ALA A 122 -18.50 -14.87 -15.03
CA ALA A 122 -19.65 -14.27 -15.71
C ALA A 122 -19.64 -12.73 -15.65
N ALA A 123 -19.06 -12.15 -14.60
CA ALA A 123 -18.85 -10.72 -14.45
C ALA A 123 -17.51 -10.22 -15.04
N GLU A 124 -16.78 -11.05 -15.80
CA GLU A 124 -15.42 -10.76 -16.30
C GLU A 124 -14.44 -10.30 -15.19
N GLY A 125 -14.58 -10.85 -13.99
CA GLY A 125 -13.79 -10.50 -12.81
C GLY A 125 -14.14 -9.15 -12.17
N ARG A 126 -15.14 -8.43 -12.70
CA ARG A 126 -15.55 -7.11 -12.19
C ARG A 126 -16.41 -7.24 -10.93
N LEU A 127 -15.75 -7.41 -9.79
CA LEU A 127 -16.40 -7.45 -8.48
C LEU A 127 -16.43 -6.05 -7.89
N LEU A 128 -17.49 -5.28 -8.13
CA LEU A 128 -17.59 -3.92 -7.59
C LEU A 128 -18.20 -3.93 -6.19
N TRP A 129 -17.47 -3.35 -5.23
CA TRP A 129 -17.98 -3.16 -3.87
C TRP A 129 -19.07 -2.07 -3.87
N PRO A 130 -20.29 -2.33 -3.36
CA PRO A 130 -21.34 -1.31 -3.28
C PRO A 130 -20.93 -0.09 -2.45
N LEU A 131 -21.18 1.11 -2.97
CA LEU A 131 -20.81 2.39 -2.35
C LEU A 131 -22.01 3.34 -2.35
N ASP A 132 -21.92 4.46 -1.63
CA ASP A 132 -22.84 5.58 -1.83
C ASP A 132 -22.72 6.18 -3.23
N GLU A 133 -23.67 7.06 -3.59
CA GLU A 133 -23.79 7.64 -4.92
C GLU A 133 -22.52 8.41 -5.33
N ILE A 134 -21.99 9.25 -4.45
CA ILE A 134 -20.82 10.09 -4.71
C ILE A 134 -19.59 9.22 -4.96
N LEU A 135 -19.32 8.26 -4.07
CA LEU A 135 -18.18 7.37 -4.20
C LEU A 135 -18.31 6.40 -5.39
N THR A 136 -19.54 6.03 -5.75
CA THR A 136 -19.83 5.26 -6.97
C THR A 136 -19.45 6.06 -8.21
N GLU A 137 -19.82 7.35 -8.27
CA GLU A 137 -19.47 8.25 -9.37
C GLU A 137 -17.95 8.47 -9.45
N VAL A 138 -17.28 8.72 -8.32
CA VAL A 138 -15.82 8.84 -8.24
C VAL A 138 -15.16 7.59 -8.84
N ARG A 139 -15.54 6.39 -8.40
CA ARG A 139 -14.98 5.14 -8.94
C ARG A 139 -15.23 5.02 -10.44
N ALA A 140 -16.45 5.28 -10.90
CA ALA A 140 -16.82 5.14 -12.31
C ALA A 140 -16.00 6.07 -13.21
N ASN A 141 -15.82 7.33 -12.79
CA ASN A 141 -15.04 8.34 -13.52
C ASN A 141 -13.56 7.95 -13.61
N VAL A 142 -12.95 7.51 -12.50
CA VAL A 142 -11.55 7.08 -12.48
C VAL A 142 -11.34 5.81 -13.30
N ARG A 143 -12.27 4.85 -13.22
CA ARG A 143 -12.23 3.64 -14.03
C ARG A 143 -12.27 3.94 -15.51
N ALA A 144 -13.18 4.81 -15.96
CA ALA A 144 -13.30 5.23 -17.35
C ALA A 144 -12.03 5.94 -17.85
N PHE A 145 -11.41 6.79 -17.01
CA PHE A 145 -10.12 7.40 -17.31
C PHE A 145 -9.01 6.34 -17.45
N ALA A 146 -8.90 5.40 -16.50
CA ALA A 146 -7.90 4.34 -16.55
C ALA A 146 -8.04 3.45 -17.80
N GLU A 147 -9.27 3.11 -18.19
CA GLU A 147 -9.56 2.32 -19.40
C GLU A 147 -9.17 3.05 -20.68
N ARG A 148 -9.45 4.35 -20.77
CA ARG A 148 -9.18 5.14 -21.97
C ARG A 148 -7.72 5.57 -22.11
N GLU A 149 -7.11 6.04 -21.02
CA GLU A 149 -5.82 6.71 -21.08
C GLU A 149 -4.67 5.83 -20.61
N ILE A 150 -4.87 4.97 -19.60
CA ILE A 150 -3.76 4.28 -18.91
C ILE A 150 -3.50 2.88 -19.48
N ILE A 151 -4.52 2.02 -19.48
CA ILE A 151 -4.41 0.61 -19.90
C ILE A 151 -3.76 0.45 -21.29
N PRO A 152 -4.11 1.24 -22.32
CA PRO A 152 -3.54 1.08 -23.66
C PRO A 152 -2.01 1.30 -23.73
N HIS A 153 -1.41 1.94 -22.72
CA HIS A 153 0.01 2.29 -22.70
C HIS A 153 0.82 1.49 -21.68
N ALA A 154 0.16 0.78 -20.77
CA ALA A 154 0.82 0.19 -19.61
C ALA A 154 1.84 -0.90 -20.00
N GLU A 155 1.58 -1.72 -21.02
CA GLU A 155 2.56 -2.73 -21.48
C GLU A 155 3.76 -2.07 -22.15
N ARG A 156 3.52 -1.08 -23.01
CA ARG A 156 4.59 -0.34 -23.69
C ARG A 156 5.57 0.27 -22.69
N ILE A 157 5.04 0.93 -21.65
CA ILE A 157 5.83 1.51 -20.56
C ILE A 157 6.71 0.45 -19.90
N HIS A 158 6.17 -0.74 -19.65
CA HIS A 158 6.90 -1.82 -19.02
C HIS A 158 8.00 -2.41 -19.91
N HIS A 159 7.68 -2.78 -21.15
CA HIS A 159 8.63 -3.45 -22.07
C HIS A 159 9.77 -2.55 -22.53
N HIS A 160 9.48 -1.26 -22.71
CA HIS A 160 10.45 -0.30 -23.24
C HIS A 160 11.11 0.56 -22.17
N ASP A 161 10.81 0.33 -20.88
CA ASP A 161 11.33 1.13 -19.77
C ASP A 161 11.09 2.64 -19.96
N GLU A 162 9.92 2.97 -20.51
CA GLU A 162 9.54 4.35 -20.80
C GLU A 162 9.03 5.04 -19.53
N LEU A 163 9.19 6.36 -19.48
CA LEU A 163 8.54 7.17 -18.46
C LEU A 163 7.04 7.29 -18.70
N VAL A 164 6.27 7.50 -17.64
CA VAL A 164 4.84 7.82 -17.73
C VAL A 164 4.62 9.06 -18.61
N PRO A 165 3.72 9.05 -19.59
CA PRO A 165 3.45 10.23 -20.40
C PRO A 165 3.05 11.44 -19.54
N GLU A 166 3.63 12.63 -19.79
CA GLU A 166 3.27 13.87 -19.06
C GLU A 166 1.76 14.15 -19.12
N ARG A 167 1.12 13.81 -20.26
CA ARG A 167 -0.33 13.93 -20.42
C ARG A 167 -1.13 13.20 -19.34
N PHE A 168 -0.63 12.08 -18.80
CA PHE A 168 -1.33 11.37 -17.71
C PHE A 168 -1.36 12.24 -16.47
N ILE A 169 -0.23 12.84 -16.10
CA ILE A 169 -0.13 13.74 -14.95
C ILE A 169 -1.03 14.95 -15.17
N SER A 170 -0.97 15.60 -16.34
CA SER A 170 -1.79 16.78 -16.62
C SER A 170 -3.29 16.51 -16.63
N GLU A 171 -3.74 15.35 -17.15
CA GLU A 171 -5.15 14.99 -17.13
C GLU A 171 -5.62 14.60 -15.72
N MET A 172 -4.83 13.84 -14.96
CA MET A 172 -5.14 13.55 -13.54
C MET A 172 -5.23 14.82 -12.70
N ALA A 173 -4.37 15.81 -12.98
CA ALA A 173 -4.42 17.14 -12.38
C ALA A 173 -5.73 17.88 -12.69
N LYS A 174 -6.14 17.90 -13.98
CA LYS A 174 -7.44 18.50 -14.39
C LYS A 174 -8.64 17.82 -13.75
N LEU A 175 -8.54 16.51 -13.51
CA LEU A 175 -9.58 15.70 -12.86
C LEU A 175 -9.55 15.82 -11.32
N GLY A 176 -8.58 16.55 -10.74
CA GLY A 176 -8.49 16.82 -9.31
C GLY A 176 -7.93 15.66 -8.46
N TYR A 177 -7.33 14.63 -9.07
CA TYR A 177 -6.93 13.42 -8.35
C TYR A 177 -5.82 13.63 -7.31
N PHE A 178 -4.98 14.66 -7.48
CA PHE A 178 -3.93 15.00 -6.51
C PHE A 178 -4.47 15.79 -5.29
N GLY A 179 -5.66 16.39 -5.42
CA GLY A 179 -6.27 17.24 -4.39
C GLY A 179 -7.31 16.55 -3.51
N LEU A 180 -7.62 15.27 -3.73
CA LEU A 180 -8.76 14.58 -3.10
C LEU A 180 -8.73 14.59 -1.56
N ALA A 181 -7.55 14.41 -0.97
CA ALA A 181 -7.36 14.38 0.49
C ALA A 181 -6.75 15.66 1.07
N ILE A 182 -6.65 16.73 0.26
CA ILE A 182 -6.18 18.05 0.69
C ILE A 182 -7.42 18.87 1.11
N PRO A 183 -7.36 19.62 2.23
CA PRO A 183 -8.48 20.46 2.68
C PRO A 183 -8.88 21.51 1.63
N GLU A 184 -10.18 21.83 1.56
CA GLU A 184 -10.71 22.79 0.57
C GLU A 184 -10.06 24.18 0.69
N LYS A 185 -9.76 24.62 1.92
CA LYS A 185 -9.08 25.90 2.19
C LYS A 185 -7.69 26.03 1.57
N TYR A 186 -7.10 24.92 1.10
CA TYR A 186 -5.84 24.88 0.38
C TYR A 186 -6.01 24.38 -1.07
N GLY A 187 -7.21 24.48 -1.65
CA GLY A 187 -7.48 24.13 -3.05
C GLY A 187 -7.67 22.65 -3.33
N GLY A 188 -7.89 21.82 -2.31
CA GLY A 188 -8.29 20.41 -2.48
C GLY A 188 -9.81 20.20 -2.50
N HIS A 189 -10.24 18.93 -2.39
CA HIS A 189 -11.65 18.53 -2.47
C HIS A 189 -12.21 17.89 -1.19
N GLU A 190 -11.35 17.56 -0.22
CA GLU A 190 -11.73 17.00 1.09
C GLU A 190 -12.73 15.83 1.05
N LEU A 191 -12.65 14.97 0.03
CA LEU A 191 -13.57 13.83 -0.16
C LEU A 191 -13.27 12.61 0.76
N GLY A 192 -12.26 12.74 1.62
CA GLY A 192 -11.84 11.71 2.56
C GLY A 192 -10.92 10.64 1.96
N ASN A 193 -10.36 9.82 2.85
CA ASN A 193 -9.41 8.77 2.51
C ASN A 193 -10.07 7.65 1.69
N LEU A 194 -11.37 7.37 1.88
CA LEU A 194 -12.05 6.33 1.09
C LEU A 194 -12.14 6.71 -0.40
N ALA A 195 -12.50 7.95 -0.73
CA ALA A 195 -12.50 8.44 -2.12
C ALA A 195 -11.09 8.37 -2.74
N MET A 196 -10.07 8.74 -1.97
CA MET A 196 -8.68 8.63 -2.41
C MET A 196 -8.28 7.18 -2.68
N ILE A 197 -8.68 6.24 -1.82
CA ILE A 197 -8.36 4.81 -2.00
C ILE A 197 -9.08 4.19 -3.19
N LEU A 198 -10.34 4.56 -3.43
CA LEU A 198 -11.06 4.13 -4.62
C LEU A 198 -10.40 4.65 -5.90
N THR A 199 -9.92 5.89 -5.88
CA THR A 199 -9.16 6.49 -6.99
C THR A 199 -7.85 5.73 -7.21
N THR A 200 -7.07 5.51 -6.16
CA THR A 200 -5.82 4.74 -6.21
C THR A 200 -6.02 3.32 -6.70
N GLU A 201 -7.09 2.65 -6.26
CA GLU A 201 -7.43 1.31 -6.70
C GLU A 201 -7.70 1.25 -8.21
N GLU A 202 -8.55 2.14 -8.73
CA GLU A 202 -8.90 2.14 -10.15
C GLU A 202 -7.74 2.57 -11.06
N LEU A 203 -6.91 3.52 -10.61
CA LEU A 203 -5.68 3.88 -11.32
C LEU A 203 -4.67 2.72 -11.33
N SER A 204 -4.52 2.01 -10.20
CA SER A 204 -3.61 0.87 -10.08
C SER A 204 -4.11 -0.36 -10.85
N ARG A 205 -5.43 -0.50 -11.00
CA ARG A 205 -6.04 -1.47 -11.91
C ARG A 205 -5.63 -1.20 -13.36
N GLY A 206 -5.56 0.07 -13.74
CA GLY A 206 -5.01 0.47 -15.03
C GLY A 206 -3.51 0.17 -15.13
N SER A 207 -2.73 0.69 -14.19
CA SER A 207 -1.32 0.37 -14.01
C SER A 207 -0.83 0.87 -12.65
N LEU A 208 -0.27 -0.05 -11.85
CA LEU A 208 0.36 0.26 -10.56
C LEU A 208 1.38 1.40 -10.68
N ALA A 209 2.26 1.29 -11.68
CA ALA A 209 3.37 2.20 -11.86
C ALA A 209 3.02 3.41 -12.72
N ALA A 210 2.17 3.25 -13.75
CA ALA A 210 1.91 4.33 -14.69
C ALA A 210 0.87 5.34 -14.20
N ALA A 211 0.07 4.99 -13.19
CA ALA A 211 -0.97 5.87 -12.65
C ALA A 211 -1.12 5.76 -11.12
N GLY A 212 -1.35 4.55 -10.61
CA GLY A 212 -1.73 4.34 -9.20
C GLY A 212 -0.79 4.97 -8.18
N SER A 213 0.52 4.81 -8.38
CA SER A 213 1.52 5.38 -7.47
C SER A 213 1.83 6.87 -7.70
N LEU A 214 1.40 7.50 -8.79
CA LEU A 214 1.66 8.93 -9.03
C LEU A 214 0.93 9.80 -8.00
N ILE A 215 -0.32 9.47 -7.69
CA ILE A 215 -1.15 10.27 -6.77
C ILE A 215 -0.74 10.11 -5.29
N THR A 216 -0.12 8.98 -4.93
CA THR A 216 0.31 8.73 -3.55
C THR A 216 1.49 9.61 -3.12
N ARG A 217 2.37 10.03 -4.03
CA ARG A 217 3.58 10.77 -3.63
C ARG A 217 3.24 12.18 -3.12
N PRO A 218 2.47 13.01 -3.85
CA PRO A 218 2.02 14.30 -3.34
C PRO A 218 1.23 14.18 -2.04
N GLU A 219 0.42 13.13 -1.89
CA GLU A 219 -0.36 12.88 -0.66
C GLU A 219 0.53 12.69 0.58
N ILE A 220 1.63 11.95 0.47
CA ILE A 220 2.57 11.74 1.60
C ILE A 220 3.16 13.07 2.07
N LEU A 221 3.59 13.93 1.14
CA LEU A 221 4.10 15.26 1.48
C LEU A 221 3.00 16.16 2.03
N ALA A 222 1.80 16.15 1.43
CA ALA A 222 0.67 16.92 1.89
C ALA A 222 0.28 16.58 3.34
N LYS A 223 0.25 15.29 3.71
CA LYS A 223 -0.02 14.86 5.09
C LYS A 223 1.06 15.33 6.08
N ALA A 224 2.34 15.32 5.69
CA ALA A 224 3.41 15.85 6.53
C ALA A 224 3.27 17.37 6.75
N LEU A 225 2.93 18.12 5.70
CA LEU A 225 2.66 19.57 5.75
C LEU A 225 1.43 19.90 6.60
N ILE A 226 0.34 19.14 6.46
CA ILE A 226 -0.86 19.32 7.29
C ILE A 226 -0.54 19.07 8.77
N ALA A 227 0.26 18.03 9.06
CA ALA A 227 0.61 17.63 10.42
C ALA A 227 1.55 18.61 11.13
N GLY A 228 2.41 19.34 10.42
CA GLY A 228 3.37 20.23 11.08
C GLY A 228 4.12 21.23 10.22
N GLY A 229 3.68 21.52 8.99
CA GLY A 229 4.13 22.68 8.24
C GLY A 229 3.63 23.99 8.88
N THR A 230 4.34 25.10 8.64
CA THR A 230 3.83 26.43 9.00
C THR A 230 2.64 26.79 8.11
N GLU A 231 1.82 27.77 8.50
CA GLU A 231 0.70 28.19 7.65
C GLU A 231 1.18 28.76 6.31
N GLU A 232 2.31 29.47 6.27
CA GLU A 232 2.93 29.96 5.03
C GLU A 232 3.32 28.79 4.12
N GLN A 233 3.90 27.73 4.68
CA GLN A 233 4.23 26.52 3.93
C GLN A 233 2.98 25.81 3.42
N LYS A 234 1.92 25.70 4.22
CA LYS A 234 0.66 25.08 3.79
C LYS A 234 0.02 25.87 2.66
N GLN A 235 -0.06 27.19 2.79
CA GLN A 235 -0.61 28.08 1.76
C GLN A 235 0.23 28.07 0.47
N HIS A 236 1.54 27.86 0.57
CA HIS A 236 2.41 27.79 -0.59
C HIS A 236 2.36 26.42 -1.27
N TRP A 237 2.51 25.32 -0.53
CA TRP A 237 2.74 24.00 -1.11
C TRP A 237 1.46 23.21 -1.37
N LEU A 238 0.48 23.23 -0.47
CA LEU A 238 -0.70 22.37 -0.59
C LEU A 238 -1.54 22.68 -1.86
N PRO A 239 -1.79 23.95 -2.24
CA PRO A 239 -2.50 24.23 -3.49
C PRO A 239 -1.75 23.73 -4.74
N ARG A 240 -0.41 23.83 -4.73
CA ARG A 240 0.44 23.42 -5.85
C ARG A 240 0.54 21.90 -5.98
N LEU A 241 0.49 21.19 -4.85
CA LEU A 241 0.37 19.73 -4.81
C LEU A 241 -1.03 19.29 -5.28
N ALA A 242 -2.10 19.97 -4.81
CA ALA A 242 -3.48 19.65 -5.17
C ALA A 242 -3.75 19.82 -6.67
N SER A 243 -3.19 20.86 -7.28
CA SER A 243 -3.32 21.15 -8.71
C SER A 243 -2.40 20.30 -9.60
N GLY A 244 -1.46 19.55 -9.03
CA GLY A 244 -0.42 18.84 -9.78
C GLY A 244 0.61 19.75 -10.47
N GLU A 245 0.64 21.06 -10.15
CA GLU A 245 1.69 21.98 -10.59
C GLU A 245 3.06 21.54 -10.07
N VAL A 246 3.10 21.05 -8.83
CA VAL A 246 4.28 20.51 -8.18
C VAL A 246 4.07 19.03 -7.95
N MET A 247 4.96 18.22 -8.50
CA MET A 247 5.06 16.80 -8.20
C MET A 247 6.22 16.53 -7.25
N ALA A 248 6.00 15.63 -6.29
CA ALA A 248 6.97 15.32 -5.26
C ALA A 248 7.54 13.90 -5.40
N ALA A 249 8.83 13.76 -5.10
CA ALA A 249 9.44 12.48 -4.75
C ALA A 249 9.65 12.42 -3.23
N ILE A 250 9.63 11.22 -2.65
CA ILE A 250 9.84 11.01 -1.21
C ILE A 250 11.20 10.33 -1.04
N SER A 251 12.08 10.92 -0.24
CA SER A 251 13.47 10.49 -0.08
C SER A 251 13.82 10.31 1.40
N VAL A 252 13.77 9.06 1.85
CA VAL A 252 14.07 8.67 3.22
C VAL A 252 15.22 7.67 3.22
N THR A 253 15.05 6.59 2.45
CA THR A 253 15.97 5.46 2.33
C THR A 253 17.35 5.87 1.81
N GLU A 254 18.36 5.19 2.34
CA GLU A 254 19.78 5.32 1.99
C GLU A 254 20.31 3.93 1.62
N PRO A 255 21.47 3.81 0.95
CA PRO A 255 22.02 2.51 0.56
C PRO A 255 22.12 1.50 1.71
N ASN A 256 22.43 1.97 2.94
CA ASN A 256 22.57 1.13 4.13
C ASN A 256 21.43 1.32 5.15
N VAL A 257 20.43 2.15 4.86
CA VAL A 257 19.35 2.51 5.81
C VAL A 257 17.99 2.47 5.11
N GLY A 258 17.19 1.46 5.42
CA GLY A 258 15.81 1.34 4.92
C GLY A 258 14.80 1.26 6.05
N SER A 259 14.72 0.09 6.67
CA SER A 259 13.81 -0.21 7.78
C SER A 259 14.07 0.64 9.03
N ASP A 260 15.34 0.89 9.35
CA ASP A 260 15.76 1.67 10.52
C ASP A 260 15.90 3.16 10.18
N VAL A 261 14.77 3.80 9.90
CA VAL A 261 14.72 5.21 9.45
C VAL A 261 15.40 6.17 10.45
N ALA A 262 15.42 5.84 11.75
CA ALA A 262 16.04 6.67 12.77
C ALA A 262 17.57 6.82 12.59
N SER A 263 18.18 5.90 11.84
CA SER A 263 19.62 5.82 11.58
C SER A 263 20.06 6.52 10.28
N VAL A 264 19.16 7.25 9.62
CA VAL A 264 19.48 8.10 8.45
C VAL A 264 20.75 8.92 8.70
N ALA A 265 21.69 8.88 7.75
CA ALA A 265 23.02 9.47 7.88
C ALA A 265 23.24 10.67 6.96
N CYS A 266 22.49 10.80 5.86
CA CYS A 266 22.54 11.99 4.99
C CYS A 266 22.35 13.25 5.84
N SER A 267 23.34 14.14 5.81
CA SER A 267 23.45 15.26 6.74
C SER A 267 22.92 16.55 6.14
N ALA A 268 22.43 17.43 7.01
CA ALA A 268 22.06 18.81 6.70
C ALA A 268 22.77 19.73 7.69
N HIS A 269 23.79 20.47 7.22
CA HIS A 269 24.57 21.39 8.03
C HIS A 269 24.03 22.82 7.89
N ALA A 270 23.89 23.54 8.99
CA ALA A 270 23.48 24.94 8.95
C ALA A 270 24.44 25.77 8.08
N ALA A 271 23.87 26.63 7.25
CA ALA A 271 24.56 27.58 6.38
C ALA A 271 23.83 28.93 6.43
N ASP A 272 24.43 29.97 5.87
CA ASP A 272 23.78 31.28 5.81
C ASP A 272 22.45 31.18 5.03
N GLY A 273 21.35 31.62 5.65
CA GLY A 273 20.00 31.53 5.09
C GLY A 273 19.38 30.12 4.95
N GLY A 274 20.04 29.04 5.41
CA GLY A 274 19.51 27.69 5.24
C GLY A 274 20.42 26.55 5.69
N TYR A 275 20.48 25.49 4.88
CA TYR A 275 21.24 24.27 5.15
C TYR A 275 21.96 23.80 3.89
N THR A 276 23.10 23.14 4.06
CA THR A 276 23.78 22.39 2.99
C THR A 276 23.62 20.89 3.26
N ILE A 277 23.23 20.15 2.23
CA ILE A 277 22.91 18.74 2.31
C ILE A 277 24.01 17.92 1.64
N THR A 278 24.51 16.93 2.36
CA THR A 278 25.56 16.02 1.86
C THR A 278 25.22 14.58 2.23
N GLY A 279 25.23 13.69 1.25
CA GLY A 279 25.02 12.27 1.48
C GLY A 279 24.31 11.56 0.34
N ALA A 280 24.10 10.26 0.52
CA ALA A 280 23.44 9.40 -0.44
C ALA A 280 22.00 9.10 -0.02
N LYS A 281 21.12 8.96 -1.01
CA LYS A 281 19.77 8.42 -0.90
C LYS A 281 19.60 7.30 -1.91
N ALA A 282 18.68 6.38 -1.64
CA ALA A 282 18.42 5.23 -2.50
C ALA A 282 16.91 5.03 -2.68
N TRP A 283 16.53 4.38 -3.78
CA TRP A 283 15.14 4.01 -4.06
C TRP A 283 14.15 5.18 -4.07
N CYS A 284 14.60 6.37 -4.47
CA CYS A 284 13.74 7.56 -4.54
C CYS A 284 12.89 7.52 -5.81
N THR A 285 11.70 6.91 -5.72
CA THR A 285 10.76 6.82 -6.83
C THR A 285 10.36 8.20 -7.33
N PHE A 286 10.33 8.36 -8.66
CA PHE A 286 9.95 9.59 -9.36
C PHE A 286 10.94 10.76 -9.20
N ALA A 287 12.12 10.54 -8.62
CA ALA A 287 13.07 11.61 -8.37
C ALA A 287 13.48 12.37 -9.64
N GLY A 288 13.71 11.72 -10.78
CA GLY A 288 14.06 12.41 -12.03
C GLY A 288 13.06 13.53 -12.38
N ARG A 289 11.77 13.19 -12.41
CA ARG A 289 10.70 14.08 -12.88
C ARG A 289 9.97 14.91 -11.83
N ALA A 290 10.21 14.65 -10.55
CA ALA A 290 9.66 15.46 -9.48
C ALA A 290 10.23 16.90 -9.52
N ASP A 291 9.41 17.88 -9.17
CA ASP A 291 9.83 19.27 -8.98
C ASP A 291 10.53 19.44 -7.63
N VAL A 292 10.06 18.69 -6.63
CA VAL A 292 10.59 18.71 -5.27
C VAL A 292 10.88 17.32 -4.73
N ILE A 293 11.86 17.23 -3.85
CA ILE A 293 12.15 16.03 -3.05
C ILE A 293 11.80 16.33 -1.60
N ALA A 294 10.84 15.61 -1.04
CA ALA A 294 10.60 15.56 0.40
C ALA A 294 11.72 14.69 1.03
N LEU A 295 12.70 15.34 1.65
CA LEU A 295 13.95 14.74 2.06
C LEU A 295 14.07 14.68 3.59
N LEU A 296 14.21 13.48 4.14
CA LEU A 296 14.59 13.31 5.54
C LEU A 296 16.11 13.29 5.67
N ALA A 297 16.67 14.25 6.41
CA ALA A 297 18.11 14.37 6.64
C ALA A 297 18.42 14.64 8.11
N ARG A 298 19.65 14.35 8.51
CA ARG A 298 20.16 14.52 9.87
C ARG A 298 20.73 15.92 10.05
N THR A 299 20.07 16.73 10.89
CA THR A 299 20.56 18.05 11.28
C THR A 299 21.38 18.03 12.57
N ASP A 300 21.13 17.04 13.43
CA ASP A 300 21.91 16.87 14.66
C ASP A 300 22.97 15.78 14.48
N PRO A 301 24.27 16.09 14.60
CA PRO A 301 25.34 15.12 14.39
C PRO A 301 25.41 14.05 15.48
N ASP A 302 24.75 14.24 16.64
CA ASP A 302 24.69 13.25 17.69
C ASP A 302 23.75 12.09 17.31
N LEU A 303 24.34 10.98 16.85
CA LEU A 303 23.61 9.77 16.47
C LEU A 303 22.79 9.18 17.63
N SER A 304 23.15 9.43 18.89
CA SER A 304 22.40 8.93 20.05
C SER A 304 21.01 9.55 20.17
N LYS A 305 20.76 10.70 19.51
CA LYS A 305 19.43 11.30 19.43
C LYS A 305 18.48 10.54 18.51
N GLY A 306 19.00 9.64 17.66
CA GLY A 306 18.21 8.82 16.74
C GLY A 306 17.22 9.67 15.94
N ALA A 307 15.94 9.32 16.05
CA ALA A 307 14.82 10.01 15.39
C ALA A 307 14.73 11.52 15.68
N ARG A 308 15.16 11.98 16.87
CA ARG A 308 15.13 13.41 17.25
C ARG A 308 16.22 14.24 16.57
N GLY A 309 17.19 13.60 15.92
CA GLY A 309 18.22 14.29 15.14
C GLY A 309 17.83 14.53 13.68
N LEU A 310 16.64 14.10 13.27
CA LEU A 310 16.19 14.12 11.88
C LEU A 310 15.22 15.26 11.62
N THR A 311 15.36 15.89 10.45
CA THR A 311 14.57 17.03 10.00
C THR A 311 14.08 16.76 8.58
N LEU A 312 12.84 17.18 8.30
CA LEU A 312 12.20 17.03 6.99
C LEU A 312 12.35 18.33 6.21
N PHE A 313 12.90 18.21 5.00
CA PHE A 313 13.09 19.31 4.07
C PHE A 313 12.25 19.08 2.80
N ILE A 314 11.83 20.16 2.18
CA ILE A 314 11.42 20.18 0.77
C ILE A 314 12.67 20.64 0.00
N VAL A 315 13.03 19.96 -1.07
CA VAL A 315 14.24 20.26 -1.85
C VAL A 315 13.85 20.48 -3.30
N ASP A 316 13.83 21.74 -3.72
CA ASP A 316 13.63 22.11 -5.13
C ASP A 316 14.77 21.59 -6.00
N LYS A 317 14.43 21.13 -7.20
CA LYS A 317 15.41 20.78 -8.22
C LYS A 317 14.83 20.88 -9.64
N PRO A 318 15.66 20.98 -10.68
CA PRO A 318 15.18 20.83 -12.05
C PRO A 318 14.61 19.42 -12.31
N ARG A 319 13.59 19.36 -13.16
CA ARG A 319 13.06 18.09 -13.71
C ARG A 319 14.03 17.49 -14.73
N PHE A 320 13.99 16.17 -14.87
CA PHE A 320 14.80 15.42 -15.81
C PHE A 320 14.06 14.16 -16.29
N ASP A 321 14.06 13.94 -17.61
CA ASP A 321 13.29 12.88 -18.29
C ASP A 321 14.13 11.67 -18.73
N GLY A 322 15.32 11.48 -18.16
CA GLY A 322 16.17 10.32 -18.47
C GLY A 322 16.45 9.41 -17.26
N HIS A 323 17.47 8.57 -17.40
CA HIS A 323 17.91 7.64 -16.36
C HIS A 323 19.05 8.17 -15.48
N GLU A 324 19.86 9.12 -15.94
CA GLU A 324 20.98 9.67 -15.17
C GLU A 324 21.06 11.19 -15.31
N PHE A 325 21.11 11.92 -14.20
CA PHE A 325 21.23 13.38 -14.21
C PHE A 325 22.27 13.90 -13.22
N THR A 326 22.77 15.10 -13.53
CA THR A 326 23.56 15.95 -12.63
C THR A 326 22.99 17.35 -12.69
N ALA A 327 22.57 17.88 -11.55
CA ALA A 327 22.14 19.26 -11.38
C ALA A 327 23.16 20.00 -10.51
N THR A 328 23.45 21.25 -10.84
CA THR A 328 24.38 22.11 -10.09
C THR A 328 23.70 23.44 -9.79
N GLN A 329 23.79 23.91 -8.54
CA GLN A 329 23.22 25.21 -8.17
C GLN A 329 24.19 26.35 -8.50
N PRO A 330 23.69 27.58 -8.79
CA PRO A 330 24.54 28.73 -9.06
C PRO A 330 25.56 29.04 -7.94
N GLY A 331 25.21 28.74 -6.69
CA GLY A 331 26.06 28.95 -5.51
C GLY A 331 27.05 27.82 -5.21
N GLY A 332 27.15 26.82 -6.08
CA GLY A 332 27.86 25.56 -5.80
C GLY A 332 26.94 24.50 -5.18
N GLY A 333 27.42 23.27 -5.12
CA GLY A 333 26.64 22.10 -4.71
C GLY A 333 26.04 21.36 -5.90
N THR A 334 26.04 20.03 -5.81
CA THR A 334 25.64 19.13 -6.90
C THR A 334 24.66 18.08 -6.39
N LEU A 335 23.62 17.80 -7.17
CA LEU A 335 22.73 16.65 -6.98
C LEU A 335 22.87 15.74 -8.20
N THR A 336 23.31 14.52 -7.98
CA THR A 336 23.32 13.46 -9.00
C THR A 336 22.22 12.45 -8.72
N GLY A 337 21.66 11.87 -9.77
CA GLY A 337 20.68 10.81 -9.66
C GLY A 337 20.82 9.78 -10.77
N LYS A 338 20.72 8.51 -10.42
CA LYS A 338 20.73 7.37 -11.35
C LYS A 338 19.56 6.45 -11.09
N ALA A 339 18.78 6.14 -12.12
CA ALA A 339 17.68 5.21 -12.09
C ALA A 339 18.19 3.77 -11.86
N ASP A 340 17.62 3.11 -10.86
CA ASP A 340 17.84 1.71 -10.54
C ASP A 340 16.93 0.85 -11.42
N ARG A 341 17.52 -0.13 -12.13
CA ARG A 341 16.75 -1.05 -12.99
C ARG A 341 15.97 -2.04 -12.14
N THR A 342 14.67 -2.16 -12.39
CA THR A 342 13.77 -3.05 -11.64
C THR A 342 13.09 -4.07 -12.55
N PRO A 343 12.72 -5.26 -12.04
CA PRO A 343 12.00 -6.27 -12.82
C PRO A 343 10.58 -5.83 -13.22
N GLY A 344 9.91 -5.05 -12.38
CA GLY A 344 8.60 -4.45 -12.62
C GLY A 344 8.51 -3.05 -12.04
N TYR A 345 7.30 -2.50 -11.95
CA TYR A 345 6.99 -1.18 -11.43
C TYR A 345 7.77 -0.05 -12.16
N ARG A 346 7.63 -0.02 -13.49
CA ARG A 346 8.33 0.91 -14.40
C ARG A 346 7.43 2.06 -14.86
N GLY A 347 8.01 3.22 -15.19
CA GLY A 347 7.25 4.42 -15.58
C GLY A 347 7.65 5.67 -14.79
N MET A 348 7.99 5.51 -13.51
CA MET A 348 8.50 6.62 -12.69
C MET A 348 10.01 6.54 -12.47
N HIS A 349 10.54 5.32 -12.54
CA HIS A 349 11.85 4.91 -12.06
C HIS A 349 12.10 5.24 -10.58
N SER A 350 12.98 4.47 -9.95
CA SER A 350 13.50 4.77 -8.61
C SER A 350 14.95 5.14 -8.74
N PHE A 351 15.40 6.19 -8.07
CA PHE A 351 16.75 6.70 -8.24
C PHE A 351 17.57 6.52 -6.97
N THR A 352 18.84 6.16 -7.16
CA THR A 352 19.90 6.43 -6.21
C THR A 352 20.39 7.85 -6.42
N LEU A 353 20.41 8.65 -5.37
CA LEU A 353 20.79 10.06 -5.40
C LEU A 353 22.04 10.30 -4.57
N SER A 354 22.86 11.26 -4.97
CA SER A 354 23.95 11.79 -4.15
C SER A 354 23.90 13.32 -4.15
N PHE A 355 23.79 13.87 -2.95
CA PHE A 355 23.91 15.28 -2.67
C PHE A 355 25.34 15.57 -2.24
N ASP A 356 25.97 16.53 -2.89
CA ASP A 356 27.25 17.10 -2.49
C ASP A 356 27.01 18.59 -2.22
N THR A 357 27.00 18.97 -0.94
CA THR A 357 26.85 20.36 -0.47
C THR A 357 25.66 21.13 -1.08
N TRP A 358 24.56 20.44 -1.37
CA TRP A 358 23.36 21.02 -1.99
C TRP A 358 22.66 21.97 -1.01
N PHE A 359 22.54 23.25 -1.37
CA PHE A 359 21.91 24.26 -0.53
C PHE A 359 20.38 24.18 -0.56
N VAL A 360 19.77 24.27 0.62
CA VAL A 360 18.32 24.31 0.85
C VAL A 360 17.98 25.50 1.75
N PRO A 361 17.15 26.45 1.28
CA PRO A 361 16.72 27.60 2.09
C PRO A 361 16.02 27.16 3.39
N GLY A 362 16.20 27.94 4.47
CA GLY A 362 15.56 27.65 5.76
C GLY A 362 14.02 27.58 5.70
N ALA A 363 13.40 28.31 4.76
CA ALA A 363 11.96 28.26 4.51
C ALA A 363 11.45 26.89 4.02
N GLN A 364 12.34 26.02 3.52
CA GLN A 364 11.99 24.67 3.09
C GLN A 364 12.18 23.60 4.18
N LEU A 365 12.62 23.98 5.39
CA LEU A 365 12.53 23.13 6.57
C LEU A 365 11.06 23.06 7.00
N VAL A 366 10.42 21.90 6.88
CA VAL A 366 8.99 21.73 7.21
C VAL A 366 8.76 22.03 8.70
N GLY A 367 7.91 23.02 8.98
CA GLY A 367 7.64 23.52 10.33
C GLY A 367 8.57 24.64 10.81
N GLY A 368 9.48 25.12 9.97
CA GLY A 368 10.41 26.19 10.30
C GLY A 368 11.30 25.83 11.51
N ALA A 369 11.59 26.79 12.38
CA ALA A 369 12.41 26.54 13.57
C ALA A 369 11.81 25.46 14.49
N GLU A 370 10.48 25.38 14.60
CA GLU A 370 9.80 24.36 15.42
C GLU A 370 9.88 22.96 14.81
N GLY A 371 10.15 22.84 13.50
CA GLY A 371 10.29 21.59 12.78
C GLY A 371 11.64 20.90 12.93
N LEU A 372 12.66 21.61 13.42
CA LEU A 372 14.01 21.09 13.61
C LEU A 372 13.99 19.88 14.57
N GLY A 373 14.51 18.73 14.13
CA GLY A 373 14.53 17.49 14.91
C GLY A 373 13.17 16.76 14.99
N ARG A 374 12.13 17.26 14.31
CA ARG A 374 10.78 16.63 14.25
C ARG A 374 10.51 15.89 12.95
N GLY A 375 11.48 15.84 12.03
CA GLY A 375 11.33 15.26 10.70
C GLY A 375 10.84 13.81 10.72
N PHE A 376 11.33 13.00 11.66
CA PHE A 376 10.88 11.61 11.80
C PHE A 376 9.37 11.51 12.09
N ALA A 377 8.86 12.32 13.02
CA ALA A 377 7.45 12.30 13.39
C ALA A 377 6.54 12.76 12.22
N LEU A 378 6.96 13.83 11.52
CA LEU A 378 6.27 14.32 10.33
C LEU A 378 6.25 13.27 9.21
N GLN A 379 7.38 12.60 8.98
CA GLN A 379 7.48 11.52 8.00
C GLN A 379 6.60 10.32 8.36
N MET A 380 6.51 9.95 9.66
CA MET A 380 5.64 8.85 10.10
C MET A 380 4.16 9.15 9.89
N ALA A 381 3.73 10.42 10.02
CA ALA A 381 2.36 10.82 9.68
C ALA A 381 2.07 10.55 8.19
N GLY A 382 2.97 10.97 7.29
CA GLY A 382 2.86 10.68 5.85
C GLY A 382 2.89 9.18 5.53
N PHE A 383 3.69 8.38 6.22
CA PHE A 383 3.74 6.93 6.02
C PHE A 383 2.46 6.19 6.43
N ALA A 384 1.66 6.71 7.37
CA ALA A 384 0.36 6.11 7.68
C ALA A 384 -0.56 6.14 6.45
N ALA A 385 -0.62 7.29 5.76
CA ALA A 385 -1.33 7.42 4.48
C ALA A 385 -0.67 6.57 3.39
N GLY A 386 0.66 6.61 3.24
CA GLY A 386 1.39 5.77 2.28
C GLY A 386 1.10 4.27 2.42
N ARG A 387 0.92 3.77 3.65
CA ARG A 387 0.52 2.39 3.92
C ARG A 387 -0.91 2.11 3.48
N LEU A 388 -1.86 2.97 3.83
CA LEU A 388 -3.25 2.85 3.38
C LEU A 388 -3.32 2.83 1.84
N GLN A 389 -2.63 3.77 1.19
CA GLN A 389 -2.52 3.87 -0.26
C GLN A 389 -1.85 2.64 -0.90
N THR A 390 -0.95 1.98 -0.19
CA THR A 390 -0.41 0.69 -0.64
C THR A 390 -1.50 -0.39 -0.66
N GLY A 391 -2.39 -0.41 0.33
CA GLY A 391 -3.56 -1.30 0.33
C GLY A 391 -4.45 -1.08 -0.90
N GLY A 392 -4.75 0.18 -1.23
CA GLY A 392 -5.51 0.53 -2.45
C GLY A 392 -4.80 0.09 -3.74
N ARG A 393 -3.49 0.35 -3.84
CA ARG A 393 -2.66 -0.09 -4.97
C ARG A 393 -2.67 -1.60 -5.17
N ALA A 394 -2.53 -2.34 -4.07
CA ALA A 394 -2.58 -3.80 -4.07
C ALA A 394 -3.96 -4.33 -4.48
N CYS A 395 -5.05 -3.71 -3.99
CA CYS A 395 -6.41 -4.05 -4.42
C CYS A 395 -6.61 -3.84 -5.92
N GLY A 396 -6.09 -2.73 -6.48
CA GLY A 396 -6.21 -2.41 -7.90
C GLY A 396 -5.47 -3.40 -8.78
N LEU A 397 -4.22 -3.74 -8.44
CA LEU A 397 -3.44 -4.74 -9.15
C LEU A 397 -4.09 -6.13 -9.07
N THR A 398 -4.62 -6.49 -7.90
CA THR A 398 -5.38 -7.74 -7.70
C THR A 398 -6.62 -7.78 -8.59
N ALA A 399 -7.37 -6.68 -8.68
CA ALA A 399 -8.54 -6.55 -9.53
C ALA A 399 -8.16 -6.70 -11.02
N ALA A 400 -7.08 -6.07 -11.47
CA ALA A 400 -6.60 -6.21 -12.84
C ALA A 400 -6.26 -7.67 -13.20
N ALA A 401 -5.56 -8.36 -12.30
CA ALA A 401 -5.23 -9.78 -12.48
C ALA A 401 -6.48 -10.66 -12.53
N LEU A 402 -7.48 -10.41 -11.67
CA LEU A 402 -8.75 -11.13 -11.68
C LEU A 402 -9.54 -10.87 -12.97
N GLU A 403 -9.67 -9.61 -13.40
CA GLU A 403 -10.38 -9.22 -14.63
C GLU A 403 -9.76 -9.91 -15.86
N HIS A 404 -8.44 -9.79 -16.03
CA HIS A 404 -7.74 -10.42 -17.16
C HIS A 404 -7.82 -11.95 -17.13
N THR A 405 -7.63 -12.56 -15.95
CA THR A 405 -7.71 -14.03 -15.82
C THR A 405 -9.11 -14.54 -16.11
N SER A 406 -10.15 -13.84 -15.63
CA SER A 406 -11.55 -14.24 -15.85
C SER A 406 -11.91 -14.27 -17.33
N ARG A 407 -11.48 -13.27 -18.11
CA ARG A 407 -11.65 -13.26 -19.57
C ARG A 407 -10.87 -14.38 -20.25
N TYR A 408 -9.60 -14.53 -19.90
CA TYR A 408 -8.73 -15.55 -20.51
C TYR A 408 -9.29 -16.96 -20.32
N VAL A 409 -9.73 -17.31 -19.11
CA VAL A 409 -10.24 -18.68 -18.85
C VAL A 409 -11.60 -18.93 -19.48
N ALA A 410 -12.41 -17.89 -19.69
CA ALA A 410 -13.69 -18.00 -20.40
C ALA A 410 -13.52 -18.25 -21.91
N GLU A 411 -12.43 -17.75 -22.51
CA GLU A 411 -12.18 -17.86 -23.95
C GLU A 411 -11.27 -19.04 -24.33
N ARG A 412 -10.23 -19.31 -23.52
CA ARG A 412 -9.22 -20.33 -23.82
C ARG A 412 -9.83 -21.72 -23.77
N LYS A 413 -9.71 -22.48 -24.86
CA LYS A 413 -10.23 -23.86 -24.95
C LYS A 413 -9.13 -24.90 -24.78
N GLN A 414 -9.42 -25.95 -24.01
CA GLN A 414 -8.60 -27.16 -23.91
C GLN A 414 -9.51 -28.36 -23.64
N PHE A 415 -9.14 -29.53 -24.18
CA PHE A 415 -9.96 -30.75 -24.11
C PHE A 415 -11.44 -30.53 -24.54
N GLY A 416 -11.66 -29.70 -25.56
CA GLY A 416 -12.97 -29.53 -26.20
C GLY A 416 -13.91 -28.47 -25.60
N ARG A 417 -13.53 -27.78 -24.52
CA ARG A 417 -14.36 -26.71 -23.90
C ARG A 417 -13.51 -25.59 -23.28
N ALA A 418 -14.13 -24.49 -22.85
CA ALA A 418 -13.40 -23.39 -22.22
C ALA A 418 -12.77 -23.86 -20.90
N ILE A 419 -11.57 -23.37 -20.56
CA ILE A 419 -10.88 -23.81 -19.35
C ILE A 419 -11.60 -23.36 -18.07
N GLY A 420 -12.36 -22.26 -18.13
CA GLY A 420 -13.25 -21.81 -17.07
C GLY A 420 -14.42 -22.76 -16.76
N GLU A 421 -14.68 -23.76 -17.62
CA GLU A 421 -15.71 -24.78 -17.37
C GLU A 421 -15.22 -25.96 -16.52
N TYR A 422 -13.91 -26.04 -16.21
CA TYR A 422 -13.38 -27.05 -15.29
C TYR A 422 -13.49 -26.56 -13.83
N GLY A 423 -13.91 -27.46 -12.94
CA GLY A 423 -14.16 -27.13 -11.53
C GLY A 423 -12.94 -26.55 -10.81
N LEU A 424 -11.74 -27.07 -11.07
CA LEU A 424 -10.52 -26.55 -10.46
C LEU A 424 -10.21 -25.11 -10.90
N THR A 425 -10.44 -24.78 -12.17
CA THR A 425 -10.26 -23.40 -12.67
C THR A 425 -11.27 -22.45 -12.03
N ARG A 426 -12.55 -22.85 -11.91
CA ARG A 426 -13.55 -22.08 -11.18
C ARG A 426 -13.19 -21.93 -9.71
N TYR A 427 -12.74 -22.99 -9.06
CA TYR A 427 -12.30 -22.95 -7.67
C TYR A 427 -11.18 -21.91 -7.49
N HIS A 428 -10.17 -21.92 -8.35
CA HIS A 428 -9.10 -20.92 -8.31
C HIS A 428 -9.59 -19.48 -8.56
N LEU A 429 -10.49 -19.26 -9.53
CA LEU A 429 -11.12 -17.95 -9.71
C LEU A 429 -11.91 -17.51 -8.48
N GLY A 430 -12.65 -18.44 -7.85
CA GLY A 430 -13.39 -18.17 -6.62
C GLY A 430 -12.49 -17.74 -5.48
N ARG A 431 -11.33 -18.39 -5.33
CA ARG A 431 -10.30 -17.96 -4.37
C ARG A 431 -9.77 -16.57 -4.68
N MET A 432 -9.43 -16.27 -5.94
CA MET A 432 -8.97 -14.92 -6.34
C MET A 432 -10.00 -13.84 -5.99
N ALA A 433 -11.27 -14.09 -6.31
CA ALA A 433 -12.40 -13.22 -6.00
C ALA A 433 -12.57 -12.98 -4.50
N SER A 434 -12.63 -14.05 -3.70
CA SER A 434 -12.75 -13.98 -2.25
C SER A 434 -11.58 -13.25 -1.58
N ARG A 435 -10.35 -13.46 -2.07
CA ARG A 435 -9.16 -12.76 -1.57
C ARG A 435 -9.21 -11.26 -1.84
N LEU A 436 -9.63 -10.86 -3.05
CA LEU A 436 -9.86 -9.45 -3.37
C LEU A 436 -10.94 -8.82 -2.49
N THR A 437 -12.06 -9.52 -2.26
CA THR A 437 -13.12 -9.06 -1.34
C THR A 437 -12.57 -8.81 0.07
N ALA A 438 -11.75 -9.72 0.59
CA ALA A 438 -11.09 -9.57 1.89
C ALA A 438 -10.12 -8.38 1.94
N ALA A 439 -9.30 -8.20 0.90
CA ALA A 439 -8.36 -7.09 0.81
C ALA A 439 -9.07 -5.73 0.78
N ARG A 440 -10.15 -5.61 0.01
CA ARG A 440 -10.99 -4.40 -0.02
C ARG A 440 -11.66 -4.15 1.32
N ALA A 441 -12.21 -5.17 1.97
CA ALA A 441 -12.91 -5.01 3.24
C ALA A 441 -12.02 -4.34 4.30
N ILE A 442 -10.79 -4.84 4.50
CA ILE A 442 -9.87 -4.23 5.48
C ILE A 442 -9.31 -2.88 5.01
N THR A 443 -9.05 -2.71 3.72
CA THR A 443 -8.51 -1.45 3.17
C THR A 443 -9.52 -0.31 3.27
N TYR A 444 -10.79 -0.57 2.92
CA TYR A 444 -11.85 0.44 2.99
C TYR A 444 -12.20 0.77 4.44
N ALA A 445 -12.25 -0.24 5.31
CA ALA A 445 -12.43 -0.01 6.75
C ALA A 445 -11.29 0.82 7.35
N ALA A 446 -10.04 0.58 6.93
CA ALA A 446 -8.89 1.38 7.34
C ALA A 446 -9.02 2.83 6.86
N ALA A 447 -9.48 3.05 5.63
CA ALA A 447 -9.69 4.39 5.08
C ALA A 447 -10.73 5.17 5.87
N THR A 448 -11.92 4.60 6.10
CA THR A 448 -12.97 5.21 6.92
C THR A 448 -12.51 5.46 8.36
N ALA A 449 -11.73 4.55 8.95
CA ALA A 449 -11.19 4.75 10.29
C ALA A 449 -10.16 5.89 10.35
N MET A 450 -9.36 6.07 9.30
CA MET A 450 -8.41 7.18 9.21
C MET A 450 -9.10 8.54 9.04
N ASP A 451 -10.25 8.60 8.37
CA ASP A 451 -11.06 9.83 8.31
C ASP A 451 -11.57 10.27 9.69
N ALA A 452 -11.85 9.30 10.58
CA ALA A 452 -12.29 9.58 11.94
C ALA A 452 -11.13 9.97 12.88
N ASP A 453 -10.02 9.22 12.85
CA ASP A 453 -8.82 9.49 13.64
C ASP A 453 -7.60 8.78 13.02
N GLU A 454 -6.80 9.52 12.25
CA GLU A 454 -5.61 9.00 11.57
C GLU A 454 -4.61 8.32 12.52
N ARG A 455 -4.38 8.92 13.70
CA ARG A 455 -3.38 8.42 14.65
C ARG A 455 -3.82 7.09 15.23
N ARG A 456 -5.09 7.00 15.65
CA ARG A 456 -5.67 5.78 16.20
C ARG A 456 -5.80 4.68 15.15
N ALA A 457 -6.06 5.03 13.90
CA ALA A 457 -6.27 4.09 12.80
C ALA A 457 -4.97 3.66 12.08
N SER A 458 -3.84 4.33 12.30
CA SER A 458 -2.55 4.00 11.65
C SER A 458 -2.15 2.50 11.72
N PRO A 459 -2.32 1.78 12.85
CA PRO A 459 -2.07 0.34 12.88
C PRO A 459 -3.01 -0.48 11.97
N LEU A 460 -4.26 -0.05 11.79
CA LEU A 460 -5.22 -0.69 10.90
C LEU A 460 -4.82 -0.47 9.42
N ALA A 461 -4.29 0.70 9.07
CA ALA A 461 -3.70 0.94 7.74
C ALA A 461 -2.49 0.02 7.47
N ALA A 462 -1.68 -0.26 8.50
CA ALA A 462 -0.58 -1.22 8.39
C ALA A 462 -1.09 -2.66 8.20
N MET A 463 -2.14 -3.07 8.90
CA MET A 463 -2.82 -4.36 8.70
C MET A 463 -3.40 -4.47 7.28
N ALA A 464 -4.04 -3.41 6.79
CA ALA A 464 -4.58 -3.35 5.42
C ALA A 464 -3.48 -3.52 4.38
N LYS A 465 -2.37 -2.78 4.49
CA LYS A 465 -1.19 -2.95 3.63
C LYS A 465 -0.69 -4.39 3.68
N LEU A 466 -0.42 -4.91 4.87
CA LEU A 466 0.13 -6.26 5.06
C LEU A 466 -0.70 -7.30 4.32
N PHE A 467 -2.01 -7.30 4.57
CA PHE A 467 -2.92 -8.28 4.02
C PHE A 467 -3.13 -8.10 2.51
N ALA A 468 -3.40 -6.88 2.04
CA ALA A 468 -3.66 -6.62 0.63
C ALA A 468 -2.43 -6.90 -0.24
N CYS A 469 -1.20 -6.62 0.24
CA CYS A 469 0.02 -6.94 -0.49
C CYS A 469 0.23 -8.45 -0.64
N ASP A 470 0.00 -9.23 0.41
CA ASP A 470 0.08 -10.69 0.35
C ASP A 470 -0.96 -11.25 -0.65
N VAL A 471 -2.19 -10.70 -0.64
CA VAL A 471 -3.24 -11.03 -1.61
C VAL A 471 -2.83 -10.71 -3.04
N ALA A 472 -2.23 -9.54 -3.30
CA ALA A 472 -1.81 -9.16 -4.65
C ALA A 472 -0.75 -10.12 -5.21
N VAL A 473 0.23 -10.53 -4.39
CA VAL A 473 1.23 -11.52 -4.80
C VAL A 473 0.59 -12.88 -5.08
N GLU A 474 -0.27 -13.37 -4.17
CA GLU A 474 -0.95 -14.66 -4.34
C GLU A 474 -1.82 -14.68 -5.62
N VAL A 475 -2.67 -13.66 -5.79
CA VAL A 475 -3.66 -13.61 -6.87
C VAL A 475 -3.00 -13.41 -8.23
N THR A 476 -1.97 -12.58 -8.34
CA THR A 476 -1.26 -12.40 -9.62
C THR A 476 -0.54 -13.68 -10.05
N GLN A 477 0.10 -14.39 -9.11
CA GLN A 477 0.74 -15.69 -9.39
C GLN A 477 -0.27 -16.77 -9.77
N LEU A 478 -1.42 -16.81 -9.09
CA LEU A 478 -2.49 -17.74 -9.45
C LEU A 478 -3.07 -17.44 -10.82
N GLY A 479 -3.28 -16.15 -11.14
CA GLY A 479 -3.66 -15.72 -12.48
C GLY A 479 -2.65 -16.14 -13.54
N GLN A 480 -1.36 -15.92 -13.29
CA GLN A 480 -0.27 -16.37 -14.17
C GLN A 480 -0.31 -17.89 -14.39
N LEU A 481 -0.52 -18.68 -13.34
CA LEU A 481 -0.64 -20.14 -13.44
C LEU A 481 -1.83 -20.55 -14.33
N LEU A 482 -2.99 -19.90 -14.18
CA LEU A 482 -4.18 -20.20 -14.99
C LEU A 482 -4.00 -19.83 -16.48
N HIS A 483 -3.08 -18.93 -16.80
CA HIS A 483 -2.71 -18.64 -18.19
C HIS A 483 -1.80 -19.71 -18.83
N GLY A 484 -1.18 -20.58 -18.03
CA GLY A 484 -0.22 -21.59 -18.50
C GLY A 484 1.04 -20.92 -19.08
N GLY A 485 1.56 -21.46 -20.19
CA GLY A 485 2.76 -20.89 -20.84
C GLY A 485 2.62 -19.41 -21.22
N TRP A 486 1.41 -18.98 -21.59
CA TRP A 486 1.12 -17.57 -21.91
C TRP A 486 1.19 -16.66 -20.69
N GLY A 487 1.04 -17.19 -19.48
CA GLY A 487 1.22 -16.42 -18.25
C GLY A 487 2.66 -15.98 -18.01
N TYR A 488 3.62 -16.66 -18.64
CA TYR A 488 5.03 -16.31 -18.59
C TYR A 488 5.47 -15.41 -19.76
N ALA A 489 4.61 -15.22 -20.76
CA ALA A 489 4.90 -14.37 -21.90
C ALA A 489 4.63 -12.90 -21.59
N GLU A 490 5.51 -12.03 -22.07
CA GLU A 490 5.36 -10.58 -22.02
C GLU A 490 4.18 -10.06 -22.87
N GLU A 491 3.66 -10.88 -23.80
CA GLU A 491 2.46 -10.55 -24.59
C GLU A 491 1.18 -10.45 -23.76
N TYR A 492 1.16 -11.05 -22.56
CA TYR A 492 0.00 -11.02 -21.66
C TYR A 492 0.31 -10.16 -20.42
N PRO A 493 -0.57 -9.20 -20.06
CA PRO A 493 -0.38 -8.30 -18.91
C PRO A 493 -0.13 -8.99 -17.57
N ILE A 494 -0.52 -10.26 -17.43
CA ILE A 494 -0.38 -11.02 -16.19
C ILE A 494 1.08 -11.22 -15.76
N SER A 495 2.02 -11.30 -16.71
CA SER A 495 3.45 -11.40 -16.41
C SER A 495 3.96 -10.10 -15.77
N ARG A 496 3.57 -8.93 -16.31
CA ARG A 496 3.82 -7.63 -15.68
C ARG A 496 3.16 -7.55 -14.32
N TYR A 497 1.91 -7.98 -14.16
CA TYR A 497 1.24 -7.90 -12.86
C TYR A 497 1.97 -8.67 -11.77
N VAL A 498 2.53 -9.83 -12.08
CA VAL A 498 3.38 -10.59 -11.15
C VAL A 498 4.65 -9.80 -10.82
N ALA A 499 5.34 -9.24 -11.83
CA ALA A 499 6.55 -8.44 -11.60
C ALA A 499 6.27 -7.19 -10.76
N ASP A 500 5.17 -6.50 -11.02
CA ASP A 500 4.71 -5.31 -10.28
C ASP A 500 4.33 -5.67 -8.83
N ALA A 501 3.68 -6.81 -8.60
CA ALA A 501 3.22 -7.21 -7.27
C ALA A 501 4.38 -7.43 -6.28
N GLN A 502 5.57 -7.78 -6.76
CA GLN A 502 6.72 -8.09 -5.90
C GLN A 502 7.23 -6.91 -5.08
N VAL A 503 6.99 -5.66 -5.52
CA VAL A 503 7.43 -4.47 -4.78
C VAL A 503 6.51 -4.17 -3.58
N LEU A 504 5.25 -4.60 -3.63
CA LEU A 504 4.20 -4.22 -2.66
C LEU A 504 4.54 -4.61 -1.21
N PRO A 505 5.04 -5.83 -0.91
CA PRO A 505 5.42 -6.23 0.44
C PRO A 505 6.72 -5.56 0.95
N ILE A 506 7.43 -4.84 0.08
CA ILE A 506 8.77 -4.30 0.35
C ILE A 506 8.71 -2.79 0.64
N PHE A 507 8.20 -1.99 -0.30
CA PHE A 507 8.17 -0.53 -0.16
C PHE A 507 7.15 -0.06 0.89
N GLU A 508 7.22 1.21 1.31
CA GLU A 508 6.32 1.78 2.34
C GLU A 508 6.34 0.97 3.67
N GLY A 509 7.48 0.33 3.95
CA GLY A 509 7.72 -0.56 5.09
C GLY A 509 7.66 -2.03 4.71
N VAL A 510 8.80 -2.72 4.83
CA VAL A 510 8.91 -4.15 4.56
C VAL A 510 8.02 -4.94 5.53
N LYS A 511 7.42 -6.02 5.03
CA LYS A 511 6.49 -6.90 5.78
C LYS A 511 6.95 -7.26 7.21
N PRO A 512 8.20 -7.71 7.47
CA PRO A 512 8.65 -7.98 8.84
C PRO A 512 8.64 -6.77 9.77
N ILE A 513 8.93 -5.57 9.26
CA ILE A 513 8.92 -4.36 10.09
C ILE A 513 7.49 -3.92 10.39
N LEU A 514 6.57 -4.08 9.44
CA LEU A 514 5.16 -3.84 9.68
C LEU A 514 4.61 -4.79 10.75
N THR A 515 4.90 -6.09 10.66
CA THR A 515 4.40 -7.07 11.63
C THR A 515 4.99 -6.85 13.02
N LEU A 516 6.29 -6.58 13.14
CA LEU A 516 6.96 -6.44 14.43
C LEU A 516 6.80 -5.04 15.04
N LYS A 517 7.20 -4.01 14.31
CA LYS A 517 7.41 -2.66 14.86
C LYS A 517 6.19 -1.75 14.75
N VAL A 518 5.19 -2.12 13.93
CA VAL A 518 3.96 -1.34 13.78
C VAL A 518 2.77 -2.09 14.39
N ILE A 519 2.41 -3.25 13.81
CA ILE A 519 1.24 -4.03 14.22
C ILE A 519 1.50 -4.68 15.58
N GLY A 520 2.57 -5.47 15.70
CA GLY A 520 2.96 -6.16 16.93
C GLY A 520 3.12 -5.18 18.09
N ARG A 521 3.92 -4.12 17.91
CA ARG A 521 4.04 -3.06 18.93
C ARG A 521 2.70 -2.48 19.33
N SER A 522 1.80 -2.15 18.39
CA SER A 522 0.48 -1.61 18.71
C SER A 522 -0.45 -2.59 19.45
N LEU A 523 -0.32 -3.89 19.22
CA LEU A 523 -1.13 -4.92 19.88
C LEU A 523 -0.65 -5.17 21.31
N LEU A 524 0.67 -5.14 21.52
CA LEU A 524 1.33 -5.58 22.75
C LEU A 524 1.61 -4.44 23.74
N SER A 525 1.70 -3.18 23.28
CA SER A 525 1.99 -2.04 24.16
C SER A 525 0.76 -1.46 24.87
N ARG A 526 -0.38 -2.14 24.79
CA ARG A 526 -1.65 -1.72 25.42
C ARG A 526 -1.80 -2.34 26.78
#